data_AF-A0A432SN45-F1
#
_entry.id   AF-A0A432SN45-F1
#
_cell.length_a   1.000
_cell.length_b   1.000
_cell.length_c   1.000
_cell.angle_alpha   90.00
_cell.angle_beta   90.00
_cell.angle_gamma   90.00
#
_symmetry.space_group_name_H-M   'P 1'
#
loop_
_entity.id
_entity.type
_entity.pdbx_description
1 polymer ?
#
loop_
_entity_poly.entity_id
_entity_poly.type
_entity_poly.pdbx_seq_one_letter_code
_entity_poly.pdbx_strand_id
1 'polypeptide(L)'
;MLKKIFITLVLIFLFLLIVNVVQNVEALSLEGGVIKQSGAFVILLFSLVVIARYFILLLLSLLNILKSLKKAEKESFDYPFISIIVPCYNEEKVIKASLSSLIALDYPNYEI
;
A
#
# COMPACT_ATOMS: atom_id res chain seq x y z
N MET A 1 -7.52 -17.24 3.65
CA MET A 1 -6.89 -17.78 4.88
C MET A 1 -5.40 -17.47 4.96
N LEU A 2 -4.62 -17.62 3.87
CA LEU A 2 -3.17 -17.39 3.84
C LEU A 2 -2.71 -16.00 4.36
N LYS A 3 -3.42 -14.92 4.00
CA LYS A 3 -3.10 -13.55 4.48
C LYS A 3 -3.31 -13.37 5.99
N LYS A 4 -4.32 -14.05 6.57
CA LYS A 4 -4.55 -14.00 8.02
C LYS A 4 -3.44 -14.74 8.76
N ILE A 5 -3.08 -15.93 8.26
CA ILE A 5 -1.98 -16.74 8.79
C ILE A 5 -0.65 -15.97 8.77
N PHE A 6 -0.34 -15.30 7.65
CA PHE A 6 0.88 -14.51 7.51
C PHE A 6 0.94 -13.34 8.52
N ILE A 7 -0.17 -12.64 8.73
CA ILE A 7 -0.25 -11.55 9.72
C ILE A 7 -0.07 -12.10 11.14
N THR A 8 -0.70 -13.23 11.47
CA THR A 8 -0.55 -13.86 12.78
C THR A 8 0.89 -14.31 13.03
N LEU A 9 1.58 -14.84 12.01
CA LEU A 9 2.98 -15.23 12.10
C LEU A 9 3.91 -14.04 12.31
N VAL A 10 3.66 -12.92 11.63
CA VAL A 10 4.43 -11.68 11.81
C VAL A 10 4.25 -11.12 13.23
N LEU A 11 3.02 -11.16 13.77
CA LEU A 11 2.75 -10.73 15.14
C LEU A 11 3.45 -11.63 16.19
N ILE A 12 3.44 -12.95 15.98
CA ILE A 12 4.14 -13.90 16.85
C ILE A 12 5.65 -13.69 16.78
N PHE A 13 6.21 -13.46 15.59
CA PHE A 13 7.63 -13.18 15.42
C PHE A 13 8.06 -11.89 16.13
N LEU A 14 7.25 -10.83 16.00
CA LEU A 14 7.47 -9.57 16.72
C LEU A 14 7.42 -9.75 18.24
N PHE A 15 6.47 -10.54 18.73
CA PHE A 15 6.37 -10.87 20.15
C PHE A 15 7.61 -11.63 20.65
N LEU A 16 8.07 -12.65 19.90
CA LEU A 16 9.28 -13.40 20.24
C LEU A 16 10.54 -12.53 20.21
N LEU A 17 10.63 -11.59 19.27
CA LEU A 17 11.73 -10.64 19.19
C LEU A 17 11.76 -9.72 20.41
N ILE A 18 10.60 -9.24 20.86
CA ILE A 18 10.48 -8.45 22.09
C ILE A 18 10.93 -9.27 23.31
N VAL A 19 10.48 -10.52 23.45
CA VAL A 19 10.88 -11.41 24.55
C VAL A 19 12.39 -11.65 24.54
N ASN A 20 12.99 -11.89 23.37
CA ASN A 20 14.42 -12.10 23.24
C ASN A 20 15.23 -10.86 23.67
N VAL A 21 14.79 -9.66 23.28
CA VAL A 21 15.43 -8.41 23.67
C VAL A 21 15.35 -8.18 25.18
N VAL A 22 14.20 -8.45 25.80
CA VAL A 22 14.02 -8.33 27.26
C VAL A 22 15.01 -9.23 28.01
N GLN A 23 15.14 -10.49 27.60
CA GLN A 23 16.03 -11.46 28.24
C GLN A 23 17.52 -11.10 28.07
N ASN A 24 17.92 -10.58 26.92
CA ASN A 24 19.32 -10.17 26.69
C ASN A 24 19.71 -8.92 27.49
N VAL A 25 18.75 -8.07 27.83
CA VAL A 25 19.02 -6.87 28.64
C VAL A 25 19.23 -7.22 30.11
N GLU A 26 18.55 -8.23 30.64
CA GLU A 26 18.81 -8.77 31.98
C GLU A 26 20.25 -9.32 32.11
N ALA A 27 20.79 -9.94 31.06
CA ALA A 27 22.16 -10.46 31.03
C ALA A 27 23.26 -9.36 30.97
N LEU A 28 22.91 -8.14 30.52
CA LEU A 28 23.83 -7.01 30.36
C LEU A 28 23.94 -6.14 31.64
N SER A 29 23.30 -6.56 32.73
CA SER A 29 23.08 -5.75 33.93
C SER A 29 24.32 -5.53 34.83
N LEU A 30 25.49 -6.11 34.50
CA LEU A 30 26.63 -6.18 35.43
C LEU A 30 27.51 -4.92 35.55
N GLU A 31 27.40 -3.89 34.69
CA GLU A 31 28.35 -2.76 34.71
C GLU A 31 27.75 -1.33 34.74
N GLY A 32 26.42 -1.16 34.82
CA GLY A 32 25.76 0.15 34.77
C GLY A 32 24.81 0.42 35.93
N GLY A 33 24.84 1.64 36.48
CA GLY A 33 23.87 2.07 37.50
C GLY A 33 22.41 1.92 37.02
N VAL A 34 21.54 1.45 37.92
CA VAL A 34 20.16 0.98 37.65
C VAL A 34 19.30 1.96 36.84
N ILE A 35 19.54 3.28 36.99
CA ILE A 35 18.79 4.35 36.32
C ILE A 35 19.17 4.52 34.84
N LYS A 36 20.44 4.27 34.47
CA LYS A 36 20.90 4.36 33.08
C LYS A 36 20.43 3.16 32.24
N GLN A 37 20.44 1.97 32.84
CA GLN A 37 19.97 0.74 32.18
C GLN A 37 18.46 0.76 31.92
N SER A 38 17.65 1.23 32.88
CA SER A 38 16.20 1.31 32.71
C SER A 38 15.78 2.33 31.64
N GLY A 39 16.45 3.48 31.57
CA GLY A 39 16.19 4.48 30.53
C GLY A 39 16.52 3.97 29.13
N ALA A 40 17.69 3.34 28.95
CA ALA A 40 18.10 2.76 27.67
C ALA A 40 17.12 1.66 27.20
N PHE A 41 16.63 0.83 28.13
CA PHE A 41 15.67 -0.22 27.82
C PHE A 41 14.33 0.32 27.32
N VAL A 42 13.80 1.36 27.97
CA VAL A 42 12.53 2.01 27.57
C VAL A 42 12.65 2.61 26.18
N ILE A 43 13.76 3.30 25.88
CA ILE A 43 14.01 3.89 24.56
C ILE A 43 14.11 2.80 23.48
N LEU A 44 14.80 1.70 23.79
CA LEU A 44 14.97 0.60 22.85
C LEU A 44 13.64 -0.11 22.56
N LEU A 45 12.83 -0.40 23.59
CA LEU A 45 11.50 -0.96 23.43
C LEU A 45 10.59 -0.04 22.62
N PHE A 46 10.58 1.26 22.94
CA PHE A 46 9.80 2.25 22.20
C PHE A 46 10.21 2.28 20.73
N SER A 47 11.52 2.30 20.45
CA SER A 47 12.05 2.30 19.09
C SER A 47 11.65 1.03 18.33
N LEU A 48 11.69 -0.15 18.96
CA LEU A 48 11.25 -1.41 18.36
C LEU A 48 9.76 -1.38 18.00
N VAL A 49 8.90 -0.86 18.89
CA VAL A 49 7.46 -0.74 18.61
C VAL A 49 7.21 0.21 17.44
N VAL A 50 7.94 1.32 17.36
CA VAL A 50 7.83 2.28 16.25
C VAL A 50 8.25 1.63 14.92
N ILE A 51 9.39 0.94 14.89
CA ILE A 51 9.88 0.23 13.69
C ILE A 51 8.88 -0.84 13.26
N ALA A 52 8.37 -1.64 14.21
CA ALA A 52 7.37 -2.66 13.96
C ALA A 52 6.10 -2.08 13.33
N ARG A 53 5.60 -0.97 13.86
CA ARG A 53 4.42 -0.28 13.34
C ARG A 53 4.62 0.14 11.89
N TYR A 54 5.73 0.78 11.57
CA TYR A 54 6.03 1.20 10.20
C TYR A 54 6.19 0.02 9.26
N PHE A 55 6.83 -1.06 9.72
CA PHE A 55 6.98 -2.28 8.92
C PHE A 55 5.62 -2.93 8.59
N ILE A 56 4.72 -3.03 9.57
CA ILE A 56 3.36 -3.57 9.37
C ILE A 56 2.59 -2.71 8.36
N LEU A 57 2.66 -1.37 8.47
CA LEU A 57 1.99 -0.46 7.54
C LEU A 57 2.51 -0.62 6.11
N LEU A 58 3.83 -0.73 5.94
CA LEU A 58 4.47 -0.97 4.64
C LEU A 58 3.99 -2.29 4.04
N LEU A 59 3.96 -3.36 4.85
CA LEU A 59 3.53 -4.68 4.41
C LEU A 59 2.07 -4.69 3.96
N LEU A 60 1.18 -4.03 4.72
CA LEU A 60 -0.23 -3.87 4.36
C LEU A 60 -0.42 -3.06 3.07
N SER A 61 0.36 -1.98 2.90
CA SER A 61 0.36 -1.17 1.69
C SER A 61 0.76 -2.01 0.46
N LEU A 62 1.85 -2.77 0.55
CA LEU A 62 2.30 -3.65 -0.52
C LEU A 62 1.25 -4.71 -0.87
N LEU A 63 0.64 -5.33 0.15
CA LEU A 63 -0.43 -6.32 -0.07
C LEU A 63 -1.68 -5.73 -0.76
N ASN A 64 -1.94 -4.43 -0.58
CA ASN A 64 -3.04 -3.74 -1.26
C ASN A 64 -2.70 -3.43 -2.71
N ILE A 65 -1.47 -2.99 -3.00
CA ILE A 65 -1.00 -2.78 -4.37
C ILE A 65 -1.10 -4.09 -5.16
N LEU A 66 -0.57 -5.20 -4.62
CA LEU A 66 -0.63 -6.51 -5.26
C LEU A 66 -2.07 -6.99 -5.50
N LYS A 67 -3.02 -6.66 -4.62
CA LYS A 67 -4.45 -6.95 -4.85
C LYS A 67 -5.02 -6.11 -5.99
N SER A 68 -4.66 -4.83 -6.04
CA SER A 68 -5.13 -3.90 -7.07
C SER A 68 -4.67 -4.33 -8.46
N LEU A 69 -3.41 -4.72 -8.60
CA LEU A 69 -2.85 -5.24 -9.84
C LEU A 69 -3.57 -6.52 -10.31
N LYS A 70 -3.81 -7.45 -9.38
CA LYS A 70 -4.55 -8.69 -9.69
C LYS A 70 -6.03 -8.42 -10.04
N LYS A 71 -6.62 -7.34 -9.53
CA LYS A 71 -7.99 -6.94 -9.90
C LYS A 71 -8.03 -6.36 -11.32
N ALA A 72 -7.07 -5.50 -11.66
CA ALA A 72 -6.94 -4.93 -12.99
C ALA A 72 -6.75 -5.99 -14.08
N GLU A 73 -6.02 -7.07 -13.80
CA GLU A 73 -5.83 -8.19 -14.73
C GLU A 73 -7.09 -9.06 -14.92
N LYS A 74 -8.02 -9.02 -13.95
CA LYS A 74 -9.24 -9.84 -13.95
C LYS A 74 -10.47 -9.14 -14.49
N GLU A 75 -10.45 -7.82 -14.57
CA GLU A 75 -11.45 -7.08 -15.32
C GLU A 75 -11.11 -7.33 -16.79
N SER A 76 -11.81 -8.28 -17.42
CA SER A 76 -11.94 -8.26 -18.88
C SER A 76 -12.37 -6.85 -19.23
N PHE A 77 -11.66 -6.19 -20.14
CA PHE A 77 -12.08 -4.91 -20.69
C PHE A 77 -13.43 -5.13 -21.36
N ASP A 78 -14.49 -5.01 -20.57
CA ASP A 78 -15.84 -4.86 -21.08
C ASP A 78 -15.83 -3.45 -21.67
N TYR A 79 -16.05 -3.36 -22.98
CA TYR A 79 -16.12 -2.10 -23.70
C TYR A 79 -17.59 -1.71 -23.78
N PRO A 80 -18.19 -1.13 -22.72
CA PRO A 80 -19.58 -0.73 -22.77
C PRO A 80 -19.81 0.26 -23.90
N PHE A 81 -21.02 0.27 -24.43
CA PHE A 81 -21.41 1.30 -25.39
C PHE A 81 -21.37 2.68 -24.71
N ILE A 82 -20.62 3.62 -25.29
CA ILE A 82 -20.52 5.01 -24.78
C ILE A 82 -21.04 6.00 -25.81
N SER A 83 -21.61 7.11 -25.34
CA SER A 83 -22.10 8.21 -26.18
C SER A 83 -21.32 9.48 -25.85
N ILE A 84 -20.67 10.07 -26.86
CA ILE A 84 -19.75 11.21 -26.71
C ILE A 84 -20.43 12.49 -27.16
N ILE A 85 -21.07 13.20 -26.23
CA ILE A 85 -21.76 14.46 -26.55
C ILE A 85 -20.74 15.61 -26.63
N VAL A 86 -20.62 16.22 -27.82
CA VAL A 86 -19.74 17.38 -28.03
C VAL A 86 -20.57 18.66 -28.18
N PRO A 87 -20.55 19.58 -27.18
CA PRO A 87 -21.20 20.87 -27.32
C PRO A 87 -20.44 21.73 -28.34
N CYS A 88 -21.12 22.18 -29.39
CA CYS A 88 -20.50 22.95 -30.47
C CYS A 88 -21.16 24.33 -30.60
N TYR A 89 -20.50 25.39 -30.12
CA TYR A 89 -20.90 26.78 -30.35
C TYR A 89 -19.72 27.58 -30.92
N ASN A 90 -19.88 28.15 -32.12
CA ASN A 90 -18.83 28.89 -32.85
C ASN A 90 -17.51 28.11 -33.06
N GLU A 91 -17.57 26.78 -33.18
CA GLU A 91 -16.40 25.90 -33.33
C GLU A 91 -15.97 25.65 -34.79
N GLU A 92 -16.44 26.44 -35.76
CA GLU A 92 -16.24 26.21 -37.20
C GLU A 92 -14.78 25.92 -37.60
N LYS A 93 -13.82 26.58 -36.94
CA LYS A 93 -12.39 26.46 -37.24
C LYS A 93 -11.72 25.23 -36.61
N VAL A 94 -12.32 24.65 -35.57
CA VAL A 94 -11.70 23.60 -34.73
C VAL A 94 -12.47 22.29 -34.75
N ILE A 95 -13.76 22.31 -35.07
CA ILE A 95 -14.66 21.14 -35.02
C ILE A 95 -14.15 19.98 -35.87
N LYS A 96 -13.53 20.26 -37.02
CA LYS A 96 -12.95 19.24 -37.90
C LYS A 96 -11.79 18.49 -37.24
N ALA A 97 -10.93 19.21 -36.51
CA ALA A 97 -9.82 18.59 -35.78
C ALA A 97 -10.37 17.76 -34.61
N SER A 98 -11.33 18.29 -33.86
CA SER A 98 -11.99 17.59 -32.74
C SER A 98 -12.65 16.28 -33.18
N LEU A 99 -13.46 16.31 -34.25
CA LEU A 99 -14.08 15.11 -34.83
C LEU A 99 -13.04 14.09 -35.32
N SER A 100 -11.97 14.55 -35.97
CA SER A 100 -10.91 13.65 -36.44
C SER A 100 -10.23 12.91 -35.29
N SER A 101 -10.03 13.58 -34.14
CA SER A 101 -9.50 12.94 -32.94
C SER A 101 -10.48 11.95 -32.32
N LEU A 102 -11.78 12.25 -32.30
CA LEU A 102 -12.80 11.36 -31.75
C LEU A 102 -12.98 10.09 -32.59
N ILE A 103 -12.92 10.20 -33.92
CA ILE A 103 -13.02 9.05 -34.83
C ILE A 103 -11.77 8.14 -34.72
N ALA A 104 -10.62 8.70 -34.35
CA ALA A 104 -9.36 7.98 -34.22
C ALA A 104 -9.20 7.21 -32.88
N LEU A 105 -10.25 7.15 -32.06
CA LEU A 105 -10.22 6.40 -30.80
C LEU A 105 -10.13 4.89 -31.06
N ASP A 106 -9.22 4.21 -30.34
CA ASP A 106 -9.08 2.74 -30.32
C ASP A 106 -10.12 2.07 -29.40
N TYR A 107 -11.34 2.60 -29.36
CA TYR A 107 -12.45 2.10 -28.55
C TYR A 107 -13.52 1.50 -29.48
N PRO A 108 -13.97 0.25 -29.27
CA PRO A 108 -14.77 -0.44 -30.28
C PRO A 108 -16.25 -0.02 -30.33
N ASN A 109 -16.83 0.45 -29.22
CA ASN A 109 -18.28 0.61 -29.08
C ASN A 109 -18.66 2.04 -28.64
N TYR A 110 -18.69 2.99 -29.58
CA TYR A 110 -19.09 4.36 -29.25
C TYR A 110 -19.87 5.06 -30.36
N GLU A 111 -20.62 6.09 -29.96
CA GLU A 111 -21.23 7.11 -30.82
C GLU A 111 -20.72 8.50 -30.41
N ILE A 112 -20.75 9.46 -31.34
CA ILE A 112 -20.41 10.88 -31.13
C ILE A 112 -21.63 11.72 -31.49
#